data_AF-A0A6J5TY62-F1
#
_entry.id   AF-A0A6J5TY62-F1
#
_cell.length_a   1.000
_cell.length_b   1.000
_cell.length_c   1.000
_cell.angle_alpha   90.00
_cell.angle_beta   90.00
_cell.angle_gamma   90.00
#
_symmetry.space_group_name_H-M   'P 1'
#
loop_
_entity.id
_entity.type
_entity.pdbx_description
1 polymer ?
#
loop_
_entity_poly.entity_id
_entity_poly.type
_entity_poly.pdbx_seq_one_letter_code
_entity_poly.pdbx_strand_id
1 'polypeptide(L)'
;MAWVSLPVVGMLLVWWWVGFSAVNADYIKYKDANQPVAARVGDLLSRMTLEEKIGQMVQIDRSVANVDTMRTYFIGSVLSGGGSAPLPEASAEDWVNMIMNFRREL
;
A
#
# COMPACT_ATOMS: atom_id res chain seq x y z
N MET A 1 -30.33 22.15 -37.95
CA MET A 1 -29.17 21.27 -38.18
C MET A 1 -27.92 22.09 -37.86
N ALA A 2 -27.37 21.94 -36.66
CA ALA A 2 -26.20 22.72 -36.24
C ALA A 2 -24.95 22.15 -36.94
N TRP A 3 -24.30 22.98 -37.75
CA TRP A 3 -23.05 22.64 -38.41
C TRP A 3 -21.95 22.75 -37.36
N VAL A 4 -21.56 21.62 -36.76
CA VAL A 4 -20.37 21.59 -35.91
C VAL A 4 -19.17 21.76 -36.84
N SER A 5 -18.49 22.89 -36.74
CA SER A 5 -17.33 23.19 -37.59
C SER A 5 -16.16 22.26 -37.22
N LEU A 6 -15.43 21.78 -38.23
CA LEU A 6 -14.21 20.96 -38.08
C LEU A 6 -13.25 21.39 -36.94
N PRO A 7 -12.98 22.69 -36.70
CA PRO A 7 -12.15 23.11 -35.58
C PRO A 7 -12.72 22.78 -34.19
N VAL A 8 -14.05 22.77 -34.01
CA VAL A 8 -14.69 22.43 -32.74
C VAL A 8 -14.53 20.94 -32.43
N VAL A 9 -14.64 20.08 -33.44
CA VAL A 9 -14.37 18.63 -33.31
C VAL A 9 -12.90 18.38 -32.96
N GLY A 10 -11.98 19.08 -33.62
CA GLY A 10 -10.55 19.00 -33.31
C GLY A 10 -10.22 19.42 -31.88
N MET A 11 -10.81 20.51 -31.39
CA MET A 11 -10.62 21.00 -30.03
C MET A 11 -11.21 20.05 -28.97
N LEU A 12 -12.36 19.42 -29.25
CA LEU A 12 -12.94 18.39 -28.41
C LEU A 12 -12.09 17.13 -28.35
N LEU A 13 -11.50 16.70 -29.48
CA LEU A 13 -10.58 15.54 -29.52
C LEU A 13 -9.29 15.81 -28.74
N VAL A 14 -8.76 17.04 -28.82
CA VAL A 14 -7.60 17.46 -28.01
C VAL A 14 -7.98 17.47 -26.52
N TRP A 15 -9.14 17.99 -26.14
CA TRP A 15 -9.64 17.94 -24.76
C TRP A 15 -9.85 16.52 -24.25
N TRP A 16 -10.34 15.62 -25.11
CA TRP A 16 -10.53 14.21 -24.77
C TRP A 16 -9.20 13.48 -24.59
N TRP A 17 -8.19 13.79 -25.42
CA TRP A 17 -6.84 13.23 -25.29
C TRP A 17 -6.09 13.76 -24.06
N VAL A 18 -6.22 15.06 -23.76
CA VAL A 18 -5.65 15.67 -22.55
C VAL A 18 -6.29 15.08 -21.29
N GLY A 19 -7.61 14.89 -21.28
CA GLY A 19 -8.32 14.25 -20.16
C GLY A 19 -7.94 12.78 -19.94
N PHE A 20 -7.76 12.01 -21.02
CA PHE A 20 -7.36 10.59 -20.94
C PHE A 20 -5.94 10.39 -20.40
N SER A 21 -5.02 11.30 -20.73
CA SER A 21 -3.62 11.20 -20.27
C SER A 21 -3.48 11.45 -18.76
N ALA A 22 -4.34 12.28 -18.17
CA ALA A 22 -4.30 12.62 -16.75
C ALA A 22 -4.75 11.45 -15.83
N VAL A 23 -5.62 10.55 -16.30
CA VAL A 23 -6.13 9.41 -15.50
C VAL A 23 -5.05 8.35 -15.23
N ASN A 24 -4.03 8.26 -16.08
CA ASN A 24 -2.99 7.22 -15.97
C ASN A 24 -1.85 7.57 -15.01
N ALA A 25 -1.66 8.84 -14.64
CA ALA A 25 -0.52 9.26 -13.82
C ALA A 25 -0.57 8.70 -12.39
N ASP A 26 -1.77 8.53 -11.83
CA ASP A 26 -1.98 8.12 -10.43
C ASP A 26 -2.49 6.67 -10.27
N TYR A 27 -2.67 5.93 -11.36
CA TYR A 27 -3.18 4.56 -11.28
C TYR A 27 -2.11 3.58 -10.74
N ILE A 28 -2.31 3.11 -9.50
CA ILE A 28 -1.44 2.13 -8.83
C ILE A 28 -2.14 0.77 -8.78
N LYS A 29 -1.75 -0.14 -9.69
CA LYS A 29 -2.40 -1.45 -9.86
C LYS A 29 -2.40 -2.31 -8.60
N TYR A 30 -1.32 -2.34 -7.81
CA TYR A 30 -1.29 -3.16 -6.59
C TYR A 30 -2.29 -2.71 -5.51
N LYS A 31 -2.77 -1.46 -5.56
CA LYS A 31 -3.80 -0.91 -4.67
C LYS A 31 -5.23 -1.15 -5.16
N ASP A 32 -5.41 -1.55 -6.43
CA ASP A 32 -6.73 -1.83 -7.00
C ASP A 32 -7.22 -3.23 -6.58
N ALA A 33 -8.23 -3.27 -5.71
CA ALA A 33 -8.80 -4.50 -5.19
C ALA A 33 -9.53 -5.35 -6.25
N ASN A 34 -9.86 -4.78 -7.42
CA ASN A 34 -10.52 -5.49 -8.51
C ASN A 34 -9.54 -6.26 -9.41
N GLN A 35 -8.24 -6.04 -9.27
CA GLN A 35 -7.22 -6.75 -10.04
C GLN A 35 -6.94 -8.14 -9.45
N PRO A 36 -6.58 -9.14 -10.29
CA PRO A 36 -6.15 -10.44 -9.80
C PRO A 36 -4.97 -10.32 -8.83
N VAL A 37 -4.95 -11.16 -7.79
CA VAL A 37 -3.88 -11.15 -6.77
C VAL A 37 -2.48 -11.20 -7.40
N ALA A 38 -2.26 -12.11 -8.36
CA ALA A 38 -0.97 -12.23 -9.04
C ALA A 38 -0.56 -10.95 -9.78
N ALA A 39 -1.51 -10.23 -10.38
CA ALA A 39 -1.24 -8.97 -11.07
C ALA A 39 -0.85 -7.87 -10.08
N ARG A 40 -1.51 -7.82 -8.91
CA ARG A 40 -1.18 -6.90 -7.83
C ARG A 40 0.19 -7.20 -7.21
N VAL A 41 0.49 -8.46 -6.96
CA VAL A 41 1.79 -8.92 -6.45
C VAL A 41 2.92 -8.57 -7.43
N GLY A 42 2.72 -8.84 -8.73
CA GLY A 42 3.71 -8.49 -9.75
C GLY A 42 3.99 -6.98 -9.83
N ASP A 43 2.95 -6.15 -9.80
CA ASP A 43 3.10 -4.70 -9.79
C ASP A 43 3.80 -4.20 -8.50
N LEU A 44 3.44 -4.73 -7.33
CA LEU A 44 4.10 -4.38 -6.06
C LEU A 44 5.59 -4.76 -6.08
N LEU A 45 5.92 -6.01 -6.42
CA LEU A 45 7.31 -6.49 -6.43
C LEU A 45 8.20 -5.73 -7.43
N SER A 46 7.64 -5.24 -8.53
CA SER A 46 8.36 -4.42 -9.51
C SER A 46 8.71 -3.02 -9.01
N ARG A 47 7.97 -2.52 -8.02
CA ARG A 47 8.16 -1.19 -7.43
C ARG A 47 9.05 -1.22 -6.19
N MET A 48 9.18 -2.37 -5.55
CA MET A 48 9.95 -2.52 -4.32
C MET A 48 11.46 -2.46 -4.57
N THR A 49 12.18 -1.75 -3.70
CA THR A 49 13.64 -1.82 -3.60
C THR A 49 14.09 -3.19 -3.08
N LEU A 50 15.40 -3.45 -3.09
CA LEU A 50 15.94 -4.68 -2.52
C LEU A 50 15.75 -4.70 -0.99
N GLU A 51 15.95 -3.55 -0.34
CA GLU A 51 15.78 -3.37 1.11
C GLU A 51 14.34 -3.64 1.52
N GLU A 52 13.35 -3.14 0.77
CA GLU A 52 11.94 -3.41 1.02
C GLU A 52 11.62 -4.91 0.87
N LYS A 53 12.19 -5.58 -0.13
CA LYS A 53 12.01 -7.03 -0.33
C LYS A 53 12.61 -7.83 0.81
N ILE A 54 13.81 -7.47 1.26
CA ILE A 54 14.45 -8.09 2.43
C ILE A 54 13.61 -7.83 3.67
N GLY A 55 13.16 -6.59 3.91
CA GLY A 55 12.30 -6.22 5.03
C GLY A 55 11.04 -7.07 5.10
N GLN A 56 10.39 -7.33 3.96
CA GLN A 56 9.22 -8.21 3.90
C GLN A 56 9.50 -9.67 4.31
N MET A 57 10.73 -10.14 4.16
CA MET A 57 11.15 -11.50 4.58
C MET A 57 11.55 -11.56 6.06
N VAL A 58 11.65 -10.42 6.74
CA VAL A 58 12.06 -10.35 8.16
C VAL A 58 10.86 -10.42 9.08
N GLN A 59 10.94 -11.32 10.07
CA GLN A 59 10.03 -11.39 11.19
C GLN A 59 10.77 -11.04 12.49
N ILE A 60 10.26 -10.06 13.25
CA ILE A 60 10.84 -9.64 14.55
C ILE A 60 9.91 -9.97 15.71
N ASP A 61 10.45 -10.07 16.92
CA ASP A 61 9.63 -10.15 18.13
C ASP A 61 9.06 -8.77 18.50
N ARG A 62 7.84 -8.75 19.05
CA ARG A 62 7.15 -7.52 19.47
C ARG A 62 7.93 -6.69 20.50
N SER A 63 8.86 -7.28 21.25
CA SER A 63 9.71 -6.58 22.23
C SER A 63 10.62 -5.53 21.60
N VAL A 64 11.00 -5.71 20.33
CA VAL A 64 11.81 -4.77 19.55
C VAL A 64 10.99 -4.04 18.48
N ALA A 65 9.71 -4.37 18.34
CA ALA A 65 8.82 -3.72 17.37
C ALA A 65 8.38 -2.34 17.88
N ASN A 66 8.74 -1.30 17.13
CA ASN A 66 8.21 0.06 17.26
C ASN A 66 8.09 0.67 15.86
N VAL A 67 7.38 1.80 15.77
CA VAL A 67 7.04 2.45 14.50
C VAL A 67 8.28 2.81 13.69
N ASP A 68 9.31 3.37 14.33
CA ASP A 68 10.56 3.74 13.69
C ASP A 68 11.27 2.52 13.10
N THR A 69 11.41 1.44 13.89
CA THR A 69 12.04 0.20 13.46
C THR A 69 11.28 -0.42 12.29
N MET A 70 9.95 -0.47 12.36
CA MET A 70 9.13 -1.05 11.31
C MET A 70 9.20 -0.24 10.01
N ARG A 71 9.15 1.10 10.10
CA ARG A 71 9.20 1.99 8.95
C ARG A 71 10.59 2.05 8.31
N THR A 72 11.64 2.15 9.12
CA THR A 72 13.03 2.24 8.62
C THR A 72 13.48 0.96 7.93
N TYR A 73 13.08 -0.21 8.43
CA TYR A 73 13.53 -1.50 7.91
C TYR A 73 12.48 -2.28 7.11
N PHE A 74 11.33 -1.66 6.82
CA PHE A 74 10.25 -2.24 6.01
C PHE A 74 9.79 -3.63 6.48
N ILE A 75 9.72 -3.81 7.80
CA ILE A 75 9.49 -5.10 8.45
C ILE A 75 8.18 -5.73 7.97
N GLY A 76 8.25 -6.95 7.45
CA GLY A 76 7.11 -7.68 6.91
C GLY A 76 6.27 -8.41 7.95
N SER A 77 6.87 -8.77 9.10
CA SER A 77 6.16 -9.53 10.11
C SER A 77 6.64 -9.22 11.53
N VAL A 78 5.69 -9.26 12.47
CA VAL A 78 5.93 -9.19 13.91
C VAL A 78 5.28 -10.40 14.56
N LEU A 79 5.99 -11.05 15.47
CA LEU A 79 5.47 -12.15 16.27
C LEU A 79 5.49 -11.80 17.76
N SER A 80 4.66 -12.50 18.54
CA SER A 80 4.79 -12.55 20.00
C SER A 80 5.30 -13.92 20.38
N GLY A 81 6.56 -14.01 20.82
CA GLY A 81 7.10 -15.23 21.43
C GLY A 81 6.34 -15.62 22.71
N GLY A 82 6.62 -16.83 23.22
CA GLY A 82 6.02 -17.28 24.48
C GLY A 82 6.33 -16.31 25.63
N GLY A 83 5.28 -15.82 26.30
CA GLY A 83 5.39 -14.82 27.37
C GLY A 83 5.48 -13.36 26.90
N SER A 84 5.56 -13.10 25.59
CA SER A 84 5.64 -11.76 24.99
C SER A 84 4.24 -11.14 24.81
N ALA A 85 3.48 -11.08 25.90
CA ALA A 85 2.18 -10.40 25.95
C ALA A 85 2.37 -8.86 25.96
N PRO A 86 1.36 -8.07 25.54
CA PRO A 86 1.46 -6.61 25.54
C PRO A 86 1.67 -6.02 26.94
N LEU A 87 1.08 -6.64 27.96
CA LEU A 87 1.26 -6.37 29.38
C LEU A 87 0.93 -7.62 30.21
N PRO A 88 1.28 -7.68 31.51
CA PRO A 88 0.83 -8.76 32.40
C PRO A 88 -0.71 -8.89 32.38
N GLU A 89 -1.21 -10.12 32.31
CA GLU A 89 -2.65 -10.43 32.30
C GLU A 89 -3.45 -9.70 31.20
N ALA A 90 -2.83 -9.45 30.04
CA ALA A 90 -3.43 -8.74 28.93
C ALA A 90 -4.80 -9.31 28.51
N SER A 91 -5.79 -8.43 28.41
CA SER A 91 -7.10 -8.73 27.85
C SER A 91 -7.04 -8.86 26.33
N ALA A 92 -8.10 -9.39 25.71
CA ALA A 92 -8.20 -9.43 24.25
C ALA A 92 -8.13 -8.03 23.60
N GLU A 93 -8.66 -7.01 24.26
CA GLU A 93 -8.63 -5.63 23.77
C GLU A 93 -7.20 -5.07 23.74
N ASP A 94 -6.37 -5.41 24.74
CA ASP A 94 -4.97 -4.98 24.78
C ASP A 94 -4.16 -5.51 23.59
N TRP A 95 -4.43 -6.75 23.17
CA TRP A 95 -3.85 -7.33 21.97
C TRP A 95 -4.27 -6.59 20.70
N VAL A 96 -5.57 -6.27 20.57
CA VAL A 96 -6.09 -5.50 19.42
C VAL A 96 -5.44 -4.12 19.38
N ASN A 97 -5.37 -3.42 20.51
CA ASN A 97 -4.78 -2.09 20.60
C ASN A 97 -3.31 -2.10 20.20
N MET A 98 -2.53 -3.07 20.68
CA MET A 98 -1.14 -3.25 20.27
C MET A 98 -1.01 -3.40 18.74
N ILE A 99 -1.79 -4.29 18.12
CA ILE A 99 -1.73 -4.54 16.67
C ILE A 99 -2.14 -3.30 15.88
N MET A 100 -3.18 -2.59 16.34
CA MET A 100 -3.66 -1.38 15.67
C MET A 100 -2.64 -0.24 15.72
N ASN A 101 -1.85 -0.15 16.79
CA ASN A 101 -0.77 0.85 16.87
C ASN A 101 0.32 0.59 15.81
N PHE A 102 0.72 -0.66 15.59
CA PHE A 102 1.64 -0.98 14.49
C PHE A 102 1.04 -0.70 13.12
N ARG A 103 -0.24 -1.01 12.90
CA ARG A 103 -0.88 -0.84 11.59
C ARG A 103 -1.19 0.63 11.25
N ARG A 104 -1.58 1.45 12.23
CA ARG A 104 -2.04 2.83 11.96
C ARG A 104 -0.92 3.74 11.48
N GLU A 105 0.32 3.48 11.92
CA GLU A 105 1.46 4.36 11.67
C GLU A 105 2.31 3.97 10.45
N LEU A 106 1.97 2.86 9.79
CA LEU A 106 2.58 2.37 8.56
C LEU A 106 1.62 2.53 7.38
#